data_AF-A0AAD6VIR5-F1
#
_entry.id   AF-A0AAD6VIR5-F1
#
_cell.length_a   1.000
_cell.length_b   1.000
_cell.length_c   1.000
_cell.angle_alpha   90.00
_cell.angle_beta   90.00
_cell.angle_gamma   90.00
#
_symmetry.space_group_name_H-M   'P 1'
#
loop_
_entity.id
_entity.type
_entity.pdbx_description
1 polymer ?
#
loop_
_entity_poly.entity_id
_entity_poly.type
_entity_poly.pdbx_seq_one_letter_code
_entity_poly.pdbx_strand_id
1 'polypeptide(L)'
;RQRLANALNALTKDEDERGLTTGLNRSIRWKAADSTVTNPLAKKTGNAANAEVTAASRATAANKRRQTGFAKARTSSSISNAGVNTSRPLKTNSWGFAAVGTQIVLARVVTMYTKNGSKAAVHSFTTECVNIGRISYMVIQTYEHFHFRQFSFTRTSDPLQILRYAHIPSTSFLAIIP
;
A
#
# COMPACT_ATOMS: atom_id res chain seq x y z
N ARG A 1 -21.71 -9.74 55.74
CA ARG A 1 -20.60 -8.88 55.21
C ARG A 1 -20.21 -9.23 53.78
N GLN A 2 -20.03 -10.51 53.39
CA GLN A 2 -19.69 -10.91 52.01
C GLN A 2 -20.72 -10.51 50.94
N ARG A 3 -22.03 -10.51 51.22
CA ARG A 3 -23.06 -10.12 50.24
C ARG A 3 -22.95 -8.67 49.77
N LEU A 4 -22.58 -7.75 50.67
CA LEU A 4 -22.37 -6.34 50.35
C LEU A 4 -21.10 -6.13 49.52
N ALA A 5 -20.03 -6.85 49.84
CA ALA A 5 -18.78 -6.81 49.06
C ALA A 5 -18.98 -7.35 47.63
N ASN A 6 -19.77 -8.42 47.46
CA ASN A 6 -20.06 -8.97 46.15
C ASN A 6 -20.97 -8.05 45.31
N ALA A 7 -21.93 -7.37 45.95
CA ALA A 7 -22.78 -6.39 45.28
C ALA A 7 -22.00 -5.15 44.85
N LEU A 8 -21.07 -4.66 45.69
CA LEU A 8 -20.17 -3.56 45.34
C LEU A 8 -19.25 -3.94 44.18
N ASN A 9 -18.62 -5.11 44.21
CA ASN A 9 -17.75 -5.58 43.12
C ASN A 9 -18.49 -5.76 41.79
N ALA A 10 -19.78 -6.13 41.83
CA ALA A 10 -20.61 -6.22 40.63
C ALA A 10 -20.93 -4.84 40.04
N LEU A 11 -21.19 -3.85 40.90
CA LEU A 11 -21.39 -2.45 40.51
C LEU A 11 -20.13 -1.83 39.92
N THR A 12 -18.96 -2.09 40.52
CA THR A 12 -17.67 -1.60 39.99
C THR A 12 -17.35 -2.21 38.64
N LYS A 13 -17.68 -3.50 38.40
CA LYS A 13 -17.53 -4.13 37.08
C LYS A 13 -18.47 -3.57 36.02
N ASP A 14 -19.73 -3.30 36.36
CA ASP A 14 -20.68 -2.67 35.43
C ASP A 14 -20.28 -1.22 35.10
N GLU A 15 -19.70 -0.49 36.06
CA GLU A 15 -19.14 0.85 35.86
C GLU A 15 -17.83 0.85 35.08
N ASP A 16 -16.95 -0.15 35.25
CA ASP A 16 -15.74 -0.32 34.44
C ASP A 16 -16.06 -0.71 32.99
N GLU A 17 -17.08 -1.54 32.75
CA GLU A 17 -17.58 -1.84 31.40
C GLU A 17 -18.31 -0.65 30.75
N ARG A 18 -18.96 0.20 31.57
CA ARG A 18 -19.56 1.47 31.15
C ARG A 18 -18.58 2.64 31.18
N GLY A 19 -17.31 2.39 31.49
CA GLY A 19 -16.23 3.36 31.51
C GLY A 19 -16.19 4.16 30.22
N LEU A 20 -16.75 5.37 30.28
CA LEU A 20 -16.67 6.41 29.27
C LEU A 20 -15.18 6.71 29.00
N THR A 21 -14.58 6.02 28.03
CA THR A 21 -13.75 6.58 26.94
C THR A 21 -12.80 5.54 26.34
N THR A 22 -12.50 5.76 25.06
CA THR A 22 -11.38 5.23 24.25
C THR A 22 -11.45 3.82 23.65
N GLY A 23 -12.10 2.82 24.27
CA GLY A 23 -12.08 1.44 23.74
C GLY A 23 -13.15 1.16 22.67
N LEU A 24 -14.42 1.26 23.06
CA LEU A 24 -15.56 0.86 22.23
C LEU A 24 -15.79 1.82 21.05
N ASN A 25 -15.70 3.13 21.29
CA ASN A 25 -15.79 4.12 20.21
C ASN A 25 -14.61 4.01 19.21
N ARG A 26 -13.44 3.56 19.66
CA ARG A 26 -12.31 3.28 18.78
C ARG A 26 -12.58 2.02 17.98
N SER A 27 -13.00 0.93 18.60
CA SER A 27 -13.32 -0.31 17.87
C SER A 27 -14.44 -0.11 16.85
N ILE A 28 -15.47 0.70 17.17
CA ILE A 28 -16.53 1.10 16.23
C ILE A 28 -15.96 1.94 15.08
N ARG A 29 -15.05 2.90 15.33
CA ARG A 29 -14.39 3.67 14.26
C ARG A 29 -13.51 2.82 13.35
N TRP A 30 -12.80 1.84 13.91
CA TRP A 30 -11.96 0.92 13.14
C TRP A 30 -12.79 -0.13 12.37
N LYS A 31 -13.88 -0.65 12.96
CA LYS A 31 -14.78 -1.62 12.31
C LYS A 31 -15.72 -0.96 11.28
N ALA A 32 -16.13 0.28 11.49
CA ALA A 32 -16.92 1.03 10.51
C ALA A 32 -16.11 1.39 9.25
N ALA A 33 -14.77 1.46 9.36
CA ALA A 33 -13.90 1.60 8.19
C ALA A 33 -13.78 0.30 7.37
N ASP A 34 -14.11 -0.84 7.96
CA ASP A 34 -14.01 -2.18 7.35
C ASP A 34 -15.37 -2.72 6.86
N SER A 35 -16.47 -1.99 7.15
CA SER A 35 -17.81 -2.33 6.69
C SER A 35 -18.04 -1.80 5.27
N THR A 36 -17.39 -2.42 4.30
CA THR A 36 -17.78 -2.32 2.88
C THR A 36 -19.09 -3.08 2.67
N VAL A 37 -20.22 -2.42 2.95
CA VAL A 37 -21.49 -2.74 2.30
C VAL A 37 -21.98 -1.47 1.63
N THR A 38 -21.67 -1.40 0.33
CA THR A 38 -22.35 -0.62 -0.72
C THR A 38 -23.04 0.67 -0.28
N ASN A 39 -22.26 1.76 -0.17
CA ASN A 39 -22.81 3.08 -0.46
C ASN A 39 -21.77 3.90 -1.25
N PRO A 40 -21.88 4.00 -2.59
CA PRO A 40 -20.90 4.70 -3.42
C PRO A 40 -20.91 6.23 -3.24
N LEU A 41 -21.71 6.77 -2.31
CA LEU A 41 -21.83 8.21 -2.02
C LEU A 41 -21.69 8.56 -0.54
N ALA A 42 -20.79 7.91 0.21
CA ALA A 42 -20.25 8.55 1.40
C ALA A 42 -19.43 9.77 0.97
N LYS A 43 -20.10 10.91 0.73
CA LYS A 43 -19.50 12.19 0.37
C LYS A 43 -18.47 12.49 1.47
N LYS A 44 -17.17 12.32 1.18
CA LYS A 44 -16.10 12.74 2.07
C LYS A 44 -16.33 14.23 2.30
N THR A 45 -16.87 14.62 3.46
CA THR A 45 -17.03 16.01 3.86
C THR A 45 -15.97 16.35 4.90
N GLY A 46 -15.51 17.61 4.92
CA GLY A 46 -14.46 18.08 5.84
C GLY A 46 -13.04 17.61 5.50
N ASN A 47 -12.21 17.43 6.53
CA ASN A 47 -10.75 17.19 6.45
C ASN A 47 -10.35 16.00 5.55
N ALA A 48 -11.19 14.95 5.47
CA ALA A 48 -10.93 13.78 4.65
C ALA A 48 -10.94 14.10 3.14
N ALA A 49 -11.80 15.03 2.70
CA ALA A 49 -11.84 15.48 1.31
C ALA A 49 -10.57 16.25 0.94
N ASN A 50 -10.15 17.18 1.81
CA ASN A 50 -8.93 17.97 1.62
C ASN A 50 -7.68 17.07 1.60
N ALA A 51 -7.66 16.03 2.43
CA ALA A 51 -6.61 15.02 2.41
C ALA A 51 -6.60 14.23 1.08
N GLU A 52 -7.76 13.80 0.57
CA GLU A 52 -7.81 13.12 -0.72
C GLU A 52 -7.29 14.01 -1.86
N VAL A 53 -7.71 15.28 -1.92
CA VAL A 53 -7.26 16.25 -2.93
C VAL A 53 -5.75 16.47 -2.83
N THR A 54 -5.23 16.60 -1.61
CA THR A 54 -3.78 16.77 -1.40
C THR A 54 -3.01 15.52 -1.82
N ALA A 55 -3.51 14.33 -1.50
CA ALA A 55 -2.90 13.07 -1.92
C ALA A 55 -2.90 12.92 -3.45
N ALA A 56 -4.01 13.27 -4.10
CA ALA A 56 -4.12 13.26 -5.56
C ALA A 56 -3.12 14.23 -6.22
N SER A 57 -3.02 15.46 -5.73
CA SER A 57 -2.05 16.45 -6.22
C SER A 57 -0.60 15.95 -6.08
N ARG A 58 -0.25 15.37 -4.92
CA ARG A 58 1.08 14.75 -4.70
C ARG A 58 1.35 13.61 -5.66
N ALA A 59 0.37 12.75 -5.90
CA ALA A 59 0.52 11.63 -6.83
C ALA A 59 0.74 12.11 -8.27
N THR A 60 0.02 13.15 -8.70
CA THR A 60 0.22 13.79 -10.01
C THR A 60 1.62 14.40 -10.12
N ALA A 61 2.08 15.10 -9.08
CA ALA A 61 3.44 15.64 -9.05
C ALA A 61 4.51 14.55 -9.10
N ALA A 62 4.32 13.45 -8.36
CA ALA A 62 5.22 12.29 -8.39
C ALA A 62 5.27 11.64 -9.78
N ASN A 63 4.12 11.43 -10.42
CA ASN A 63 4.07 10.95 -11.80
C ASN A 63 4.77 11.89 -12.78
N LYS A 64 4.56 13.20 -12.68
CA LYS A 64 5.21 14.18 -13.54
C LYS A 64 6.74 14.12 -13.41
N ARG A 65 7.25 13.99 -12.18
CA ARG A 65 8.69 13.81 -11.93
C ARG A 65 9.20 12.52 -12.55
N ARG A 66 8.47 11.42 -12.36
CA ARG A 66 8.78 10.12 -12.98
C ARG A 66 8.84 10.26 -14.50
N GLN A 67 7.78 10.75 -15.14
CA GLN A 67 7.72 10.96 -16.59
C GLN A 67 8.87 11.82 -17.11
N THR A 68 9.20 12.91 -16.41
CA THR A 68 10.31 13.79 -16.79
C THR A 68 11.67 13.06 -16.74
N GLY A 69 11.90 12.25 -15.70
CA GLY A 69 13.10 11.42 -15.59
C GLY A 69 13.20 10.38 -16.71
N PHE A 70 12.11 9.67 -16.97
CA PHE A 70 12.02 8.64 -18.01
C PHE A 70 12.10 9.23 -19.44
N ALA A 71 11.61 10.46 -19.65
CA ALA A 71 11.76 11.18 -20.91
C ALA A 71 13.23 11.53 -21.21
N LYS A 72 14.01 11.93 -20.20
CA LYS A 72 15.46 12.17 -20.36
C LYS A 72 16.20 10.89 -20.78
N ALA A 73 15.74 9.74 -20.30
CA ALA A 73 16.25 8.43 -20.68
C ALA A 73 15.69 7.90 -22.03
N ARG A 74 14.89 8.69 -22.75
CA ARG A 74 14.27 8.33 -24.05
C ARG A 74 13.46 7.01 -24.01
N THR A 75 12.80 6.77 -22.89
CA THR A 75 11.98 5.56 -22.70
C THR A 75 10.53 5.79 -23.15
N SER A 76 9.79 4.71 -23.40
CA SER A 76 8.39 4.78 -23.82
C SER A 76 7.47 5.26 -22.71
N SER A 77 6.33 5.85 -23.09
CA SER A 77 5.30 6.31 -22.15
C SER A 77 4.76 5.16 -21.29
N SER A 78 4.70 3.94 -21.82
CA SER A 78 4.33 2.73 -21.10
C SER A 78 5.23 2.47 -19.89
N ILE A 79 6.56 2.65 -20.03
CA ILE A 79 7.51 2.51 -18.92
C ILE A 79 7.40 3.71 -17.96
N SER A 80 7.19 4.91 -18.51
CA SER A 80 7.08 6.14 -17.71
C SER A 80 5.95 6.10 -16.69
N ASN A 81 4.83 5.41 -16.99
CA ASN A 81 3.71 5.21 -16.07
C ASN A 81 3.67 3.80 -15.46
N ALA A 82 4.71 3.01 -15.68
CA ALA A 82 4.79 1.59 -15.33
C ALA A 82 3.65 0.71 -15.86
N GLY A 83 2.98 1.14 -16.94
CA GLY A 83 1.81 0.49 -17.51
C GLY A 83 0.58 0.50 -16.57
N VAL A 84 0.61 1.31 -15.52
CA VAL A 84 -0.47 1.40 -14.53
C VAL A 84 -1.44 2.51 -14.93
N ASN A 85 -2.72 2.15 -15.08
CA ASN A 85 -3.79 3.09 -15.39
C ASN A 85 -5.15 2.51 -14.92
N THR A 86 -6.26 3.18 -15.24
CA THR A 86 -7.60 2.74 -14.84
C THR A 86 -8.02 1.39 -15.44
N SER A 87 -7.62 1.08 -16.68
CA SER A 87 -7.95 -0.21 -17.31
C SER A 87 -7.00 -1.33 -16.87
N ARG A 88 -5.80 -0.97 -16.39
CA ARG A 88 -4.77 -1.89 -15.94
C ARG A 88 -4.19 -1.43 -14.59
N PRO A 89 -4.95 -1.58 -13.50
CA PRO A 89 -4.49 -1.22 -12.17
C PRO A 89 -3.38 -2.17 -11.70
N LEU A 90 -2.45 -1.63 -10.91
CA LEU A 90 -1.47 -2.44 -10.20
C LEU A 90 -2.14 -3.04 -8.96
N LYS A 91 -2.07 -4.36 -8.80
CA LYS A 91 -2.66 -5.08 -7.68
C LYS A 91 -1.60 -5.83 -6.89
N THR A 92 -1.93 -6.18 -5.65
CA THR A 92 -1.19 -7.23 -4.93
C THR A 92 -1.16 -8.50 -5.79
N ASN A 93 -0.01 -9.18 -5.82
CA ASN A 93 0.31 -10.32 -6.68
C ASN A 93 0.45 -10.02 -8.18
N SER A 94 0.35 -8.76 -8.62
CA SER A 94 0.72 -8.39 -10.00
C SER A 94 2.20 -8.65 -10.27
N TRP A 95 2.50 -9.05 -11.50
CA TRP A 95 3.86 -9.24 -11.98
C TRP A 95 4.34 -8.02 -12.77
N GLY A 96 5.63 -7.73 -12.69
CA GLY A 96 6.22 -6.63 -13.42
C GLY A 96 7.74 -6.67 -13.41
N PHE A 97 8.36 -5.77 -14.16
CA PHE A 97 9.78 -5.51 -14.07
C PHE A 97 10.06 -4.40 -13.06
N ALA A 98 11.12 -4.56 -12.28
CA ALA A 98 11.60 -3.56 -11.34
C ALA A 98 13.11 -3.40 -11.42
N ALA A 99 13.60 -2.18 -11.20
CA ALA A 99 15.01 -1.89 -11.01
C ALA A 99 15.36 -2.02 -9.52
N VAL A 100 16.22 -2.98 -9.18
CA VAL A 100 16.72 -3.21 -7.81
C VAL A 100 18.24 -3.11 -7.84
N GLY A 101 18.79 -2.08 -7.21
CA GLY A 101 20.22 -1.76 -7.34
C GLY A 101 20.58 -1.45 -8.80
N THR A 102 21.53 -2.19 -9.36
CA THR A 102 22.00 -2.04 -10.76
C THR A 102 21.31 -3.00 -11.74
N GLN A 103 20.36 -3.81 -11.27
CA GLN A 103 19.76 -4.89 -12.05
C GLN A 103 18.27 -4.65 -12.31
N ILE A 104 17.81 -5.09 -13.48
CA ILE A 104 16.39 -5.23 -13.77
C ILE A 104 15.99 -6.67 -13.46
N VAL A 105 15.00 -6.83 -12.61
CA VAL A 105 14.50 -8.13 -12.17
C VAL A 105 13.03 -8.28 -12.53
N LEU A 106 12.61 -9.52 -12.71
CA LEU A 106 11.19 -9.86 -12.68
C LEU A 106 10.74 -9.77 -11.21
N ALA A 107 9.57 -9.22 -10.97
CA ALA A 107 9.08 -8.92 -9.63
C ALA A 107 7.61 -9.29 -9.50
N ARG A 108 7.26 -9.93 -8.38
CA ARG A 108 5.88 -10.10 -7.93
C ARG A 108 5.60 -9.11 -6.82
N VAL A 109 4.56 -8.28 -6.98
CA VAL A 109 4.16 -7.31 -5.96
C VAL A 109 3.55 -8.04 -4.77
N VAL A 110 4.14 -7.90 -3.60
CA VAL A 110 3.66 -8.53 -2.35
C VAL A 110 2.71 -7.59 -1.61
N THR A 111 3.07 -6.32 -1.51
CA THR A 111 2.24 -5.31 -0.85
C THR A 111 2.64 -3.90 -1.29
N MET A 112 1.69 -2.97 -1.25
CA MET A 112 1.87 -1.57 -1.64
C MET A 112 1.44 -0.65 -0.52
N TYR A 113 2.15 0.46 -0.36
CA TYR A 113 1.83 1.49 0.62
C TYR A 113 1.68 2.86 -0.04
N THR A 114 0.60 3.55 0.32
CA THR A 114 0.28 4.90 -0.16
C THR A 114 0.36 5.89 0.99
N LYS A 115 0.75 7.12 0.70
CA LYS A 115 0.74 8.20 1.68
C LYS A 115 -0.54 9.00 1.54
N ASN A 116 -1.31 9.09 2.62
CA ASN A 116 -2.51 9.92 2.66
C ASN A 116 -2.15 11.43 2.64
N GLY A 117 -3.13 12.30 2.42
CA GLY A 117 -2.84 13.70 2.08
C GLY A 117 -2.39 14.62 3.21
N SER A 118 -2.42 14.20 4.47
CA SER A 118 -1.98 15.07 5.58
C SER A 118 -0.44 15.19 5.64
N LYS A 119 0.06 16.23 6.32
CA LYS A 119 1.51 16.46 6.54
C LYS A 119 2.12 15.35 7.40
N ALA A 120 1.37 14.87 8.41
CA ALA A 120 1.67 13.73 9.26
C ALA A 120 0.96 12.45 8.80
N ALA A 121 0.66 12.32 7.51
CA ALA A 121 -0.04 11.16 7.00
C ALA A 121 0.81 9.91 7.15
N VAL A 122 0.26 8.96 7.91
CA VAL A 122 0.76 7.59 8.01
C VAL A 122 0.58 6.92 6.65
N HIS A 123 1.55 6.08 6.29
CA HIS A 123 1.43 5.22 5.13
C HIS A 123 0.38 4.15 5.40
N SER A 124 -0.59 4.01 4.50
CA SER A 124 -1.61 2.96 4.57
C SER A 124 -1.34 1.89 3.52
N PHE A 125 -1.62 0.65 3.89
CA PHE A 125 -1.68 -0.46 2.97
C PHE A 125 -2.75 -0.24 1.90
N THR A 126 -2.45 -0.59 0.65
CA THR A 126 -3.43 -0.65 -0.44
C THR A 126 -3.27 -1.95 -1.22
N THR A 127 -4.40 -2.56 -1.61
CA THR A 127 -4.43 -3.78 -2.43
C THR A 127 -4.39 -3.48 -3.92
N GLU A 128 -4.81 -2.27 -4.30
CA GLU A 128 -4.95 -1.85 -5.69
C GLU A 128 -4.54 -0.39 -5.87
N CYS A 129 -3.99 -0.07 -7.05
CA CYS A 129 -3.63 1.28 -7.42
C CYS A 129 -3.73 1.52 -8.93
N VAL A 130 -4.53 2.51 -9.33
CA VAL A 130 -4.67 2.96 -10.74
C VAL A 130 -3.61 3.99 -11.16
N ASN A 131 -2.74 4.42 -10.24
CA ASN A 131 -1.76 5.47 -10.47
C ASN A 131 -0.47 5.18 -9.69
N ILE A 132 0.61 4.83 -10.40
CA ILE A 132 1.91 4.48 -9.79
C ILE A 132 2.46 5.56 -8.84
N GLY A 133 2.18 6.85 -9.09
CA GLY A 133 2.61 7.97 -8.27
C GLY A 133 1.89 8.09 -6.93
N ARG A 134 0.76 7.39 -6.72
CA ARG A 134 0.12 7.28 -5.40
C ARG A 134 0.91 6.36 -4.46
N ILE A 135 1.65 5.40 -5.02
CA ILE A 135 2.46 4.46 -4.26
C ILE A 135 3.71 5.19 -3.77
N SER A 136 3.93 5.16 -2.46
CA SER A 136 5.16 5.68 -1.86
C SER A 136 6.28 4.65 -1.96
N TYR A 137 5.95 3.41 -1.60
CA TYR A 137 6.84 2.26 -1.70
C TYR A 137 6.02 0.97 -1.80
N MET A 138 6.67 -0.08 -2.27
CA MET A 138 6.09 -1.42 -2.38
C MET A 138 7.14 -2.46 -1.97
N VAL A 139 6.65 -3.57 -1.44
CA VAL A 139 7.45 -4.76 -1.20
C VAL A 139 7.22 -5.70 -2.38
N ILE A 140 8.31 -6.12 -2.99
CA ILE A 140 8.29 -7.06 -4.12
C ILE A 140 9.08 -8.32 -3.76
N GLN A 141 8.69 -9.44 -4.33
CA GLN A 141 9.51 -10.64 -4.40
C GLN A 141 10.25 -10.62 -5.73
N THR A 142 11.57 -10.75 -5.70
CA THR A 142 12.43 -10.60 -6.88
C THR A 142 12.81 -11.95 -7.47
N TYR A 143 12.84 -12.01 -8.80
CA TYR A 143 13.24 -13.15 -9.59
C TYR A 143 14.27 -12.68 -10.62
N GLU A 144 15.43 -13.33 -10.60
CA GLU A 144 16.55 -12.95 -11.46
C GLU A 144 16.52 -13.74 -12.76
N HIS A 145 17.04 -13.11 -13.81
CA HIS A 145 17.19 -13.80 -15.08
C HIS A 145 18.18 -14.95 -14.92
N PHE A 146 17.77 -16.15 -15.32
CA PHE A 146 18.62 -17.34 -15.27
C PHE A 146 19.12 -17.70 -16.67
N HIS A 147 18.19 -18.04 -17.57
CA HIS A 147 18.52 -18.43 -18.94
C HIS A 147 17.34 -18.25 -19.88
N PHE A 148 17.56 -17.79 -21.11
CA PHE A 148 16.49 -17.48 -22.09
C PHE A 148 15.32 -16.69 -21.49
N ARG A 149 14.13 -17.29 -21.43
CA ARG A 149 12.90 -16.72 -20.87
C ARG A 149 12.60 -17.23 -19.46
N GLN A 150 13.58 -17.83 -18.79
CA GLN A 150 13.46 -18.38 -17.45
C GLN A 150 14.00 -17.40 -16.42
N PHE A 151 13.19 -17.17 -15.41
CA PHE A 151 13.54 -16.39 -14.22
C PHE A 151 13.53 -17.33 -13.02
N SER A 152 14.52 -17.20 -12.15
CA SER A 152 14.64 -18.00 -10.93
C SER A 152 14.48 -17.11 -9.71
N PHE A 153 13.85 -17.66 -8.66
CA PHE A 153 13.81 -17.00 -7.35
C PHE A 153 15.18 -17.02 -6.66
N THR A 154 16.07 -17.87 -7.14
CA THR A 154 17.39 -18.15 -6.58
C THR A 154 18.47 -17.60 -7.49
N ARG A 155 19.41 -16.84 -6.91
CA ARG A 155 20.71 -16.67 -7.57
C ARG A 155 21.38 -18.03 -7.62
N THR A 156 21.99 -18.36 -8.76
CA THR A 156 22.82 -19.56 -8.92
C THR A 156 23.93 -19.65 -7.86
N SER A 157 24.28 -18.51 -7.24
CA SER A 157 25.30 -18.37 -6.19
C SER A 157 24.77 -18.36 -4.75
N ASP A 158 23.47 -18.51 -4.50
CA ASP A 158 22.89 -18.49 -3.15
C ASP A 158 22.66 -19.92 -2.64
N PRO A 159 23.51 -20.44 -1.74
CA PRO A 159 23.44 -21.83 -1.32
C PRO A 159 22.17 -22.16 -0.52
N LEU A 160 21.55 -21.15 0.10
CA LEU A 160 20.39 -21.35 0.97
C LEU A 160 19.06 -21.38 0.21
N GLN A 161 19.10 -21.03 -1.08
CA GLN A 161 17.94 -20.95 -1.94
C GLN A 161 16.78 -20.09 -1.40
N ILE A 162 17.11 -19.00 -0.72
CA ILE A 162 16.10 -18.18 -0.03
C ILE A 162 15.38 -17.25 -1.01
N LEU A 163 14.07 -17.11 -0.82
CA LEU A 163 13.25 -16.13 -1.53
C LEU A 163 13.73 -14.70 -1.21
N ARG A 164 13.96 -13.91 -2.27
CA ARG A 164 14.41 -12.54 -2.12
C ARG A 164 13.26 -11.55 -2.19
N TYR A 165 13.28 -10.60 -1.25
CA TYR A 165 12.34 -9.51 -1.18
C TYR A 165 13.10 -8.18 -1.24
N ALA A 166 12.50 -7.21 -1.91
CA ALA A 166 13.02 -5.85 -1.97
C ALA A 166 11.93 -4.84 -1.62
N HIS A 167 12.30 -3.85 -0.83
CA HIS A 167 11.47 -2.69 -0.55
C HIS A 167 11.87 -1.57 -1.48
N ILE A 168 11.02 -1.25 -2.46
CA ILE A 168 11.36 -0.31 -3.53
C ILE A 168 10.43 0.91 -3.55
N PRO A 169 10.93 2.10 -3.95
CA PRO A 169 10.08 3.23 -4.26
C PRO A 169 9.29 2.96 -5.55
N SER A 170 8.17 3.68 -5.74
CA SER A 170 7.36 3.55 -6.96
C SER A 170 8.11 3.93 -8.24
N THR A 171 9.18 4.72 -8.15
CA THR A 171 10.06 5.06 -9.28
C THR A 171 10.86 3.88 -9.82
N SER A 172 11.13 2.88 -8.98
CA SER A 172 11.91 1.70 -9.34
C SER A 172 11.09 0.61 -10.02
N PHE A 173 9.77 0.61 -9.86
CA PHE A 173 8.90 -0.30 -10.60
C PHE A 173 8.77 0.18 -12.05
N LEU A 174 9.10 -0.64 -13.04
CA LEU A 174 9.30 -0.21 -14.43
C LEU A 174 8.09 -0.44 -15.32
N ALA A 175 7.46 -1.61 -15.24
CA ALA A 175 6.31 -1.96 -16.06
C ALA A 175 5.59 -3.19 -15.51
N ILE A 176 4.25 -3.16 -15.50
CA ILE A 176 3.42 -4.33 -15.26
C ILE A 176 3.42 -5.28 -16.47
N ILE A 177 3.49 -6.58 -16.24
CA ILE A 177 3.45 -7.65 -17.27
C ILE A 177 2.00 -8.18 -17.36
N PRO A 178 1.49 -8.51 -18.57
CA PRO A 178 0.11 -8.96 -18.75
C PRO A 178 -0.18 -10.26 -18.01
#